data_AF-A0A1X7J4L8-F1
#
_entry.id   AF-A0A1X7J4L8-F1
#
_cell.length_a   1.000
_cell.length_b   1.000
_cell.length_c   1.000
_cell.angle_alpha   90.00
_cell.angle_beta   90.00
_cell.angle_gamma   90.00
#
_symmetry.space_group_name_H-M   'P 1'
#
loop_
_entity.id
_entity.type
_entity.pdbx_description
1 polymer ?
#
loop_
_entity_poly.entity_id
_entity_poly.type
_entity_poly.pdbx_seq_one_letter_code
_entity_poly.pdbx_strand_id
1 'polypeptide(L)' 'MEIKEVIGIHTIKLTLDCCLHKSGAQEVFDNTPEAIAYMADWSMKSSGLGKDKLLFIFEHTVPCCYLLWITAPRL' A
#
# COMPACT_ATOMS: atom_id res chain seq x y z
N MET A 1 -10.20 -13.81 7.61
CA MET A 1 -9.72 -13.07 6.44
C MET A 1 -8.30 -13.54 6.19
N GLU A 2 -7.97 -14.02 4.99
CA GLU A 2 -6.62 -14.53 4.66
C GLU A 2 -5.90 -13.48 3.81
N ILE A 3 -4.84 -12.89 4.34
CA ILE A 3 -4.01 -11.89 3.65
C ILE A 3 -2.93 -12.64 2.86
N LYS A 4 -2.86 -12.40 1.55
CA LYS A 4 -1.93 -13.12 0.64
C LYS A 4 -0.78 -12.26 0.13
N GLU A 5 -0.87 -10.95 0.28
CA GLU A 5 0.11 -9.99 -0.21
C GLU A 5 0.10 -8.76 0.70
N VAL A 6 1.29 -8.22 0.92
CA VAL A 6 1.52 -7.01 1.71
C VAL A 6 2.13 -5.96 0.80
N ILE A 7 1.57 -4.77 0.85
CA ILE A 7 2.03 -3.60 0.10
C ILE A 7 2.57 -2.61 1.12
N GLY A 8 3.88 -2.49 1.19
CA GLY A 8 4.56 -1.48 1.99
C GLY A 8 4.50 -0.14 1.27
N ILE A 9 4.04 0.91 1.95
CA ILE A 9 3.95 2.27 1.44
C ILE A 9 4.85 3.17 2.28
N HIS A 10 5.95 3.60 1.70
CA HIS A 10 6.88 4.52 2.30
C HIS A 10 6.57 5.96 1.85
N THR A 11 6.09 6.77 2.79
CA THR A 11 5.69 8.16 2.50
C THR A 11 6.88 9.11 2.63
N ILE A 12 7.30 9.76 1.55
CA ILE A 12 8.35 10.79 1.58
C ILE A 12 7.73 12.11 1.15
N LYS A 13 7.34 12.99 2.10
CA LYS A 13 6.76 14.35 1.90
C LYS A 13 5.80 14.54 0.70
N LEU A 14 6.29 14.46 -0.53
CA LEU A 14 5.58 14.64 -1.80
C LEU A 14 5.21 13.34 -2.52
N THR A 15 5.81 12.20 -2.17
CA THR A 15 5.63 10.92 -2.86
C THR A 15 5.29 9.76 -1.93
N LEU A 16 4.71 8.72 -2.51
CA LEU A 16 4.35 7.44 -1.91
C LEU A 16 5.12 6.35 -2.67
N ASP A 17 6.18 5.83 -2.06
CA ASP A 17 6.95 4.71 -2.61
C ASP A 17 6.31 3.40 -2.16
N CYS A 18 5.83 2.61 -3.12
CA CYS A 18 5.03 1.42 -2.86
C CYS A 18 5.77 0.17 -3.28
N CYS A 19 5.87 -0.81 -2.38
CA CYS A 19 6.55 -2.08 -2.60
C CYS A 19 5.60 -3.26 -2.35
N LEU A 20 5.48 -4.17 -3.30
CA LEU A 20 4.84 -5.48 -3.09
C LEU A 20 5.87 -6.45 -2.51
N HIS A 21 5.61 -6.98 -1.32
CA HIS A 21 6.63 -7.75 -0.60
C HIS A 21 6.88 -9.14 -1.20
N LYS A 22 5.89 -9.75 -1.87
CA LYS A 22 6.04 -11.09 -2.45
C LYS A 22 6.75 -11.07 -3.80
N SER A 23 6.45 -10.08 -4.64
CA SER A 23 7.05 -9.95 -5.97
C SER A 23 8.27 -9.04 -6.01
N GLY A 24 8.44 -8.18 -5.00
CA GLY A 24 9.44 -7.11 -4.99
C GLY A 24 9.12 -5.98 -5.98
N ALA A 25 7.93 -5.96 -6.60
CA ALA A 25 7.54 -4.91 -7.52
C ALA A 25 7.41 -3.58 -6.78
N GLN A 26 8.05 -2.54 -7.31
CA GLN A 26 8.07 -1.20 -6.71
C GLN A 26 7.59 -0.16 -7.71
N GLU A 27 6.84 0.81 -7.20
CA GLU A 27 6.36 1.94 -7.99
C GLU A 27 6.17 3.15 -7.07
N VAL A 28 6.50 4.34 -7.58
CA VAL A 28 6.40 5.60 -6.83
C VAL A 28 5.24 6.41 -7.38
N PHE A 29 4.39 6.89 -6.48
CA PHE A 29 3.23 7.71 -6.79
C PHE A 29 3.35 9.08 -6.14
N ASP A 30 2.66 10.07 -6.69
CA ASP A 30 2.51 11.36 -6.02
C ASP A 30 1.62 11.22 -4.78
N ASN A 31 1.84 12.07 -3.79
CA ASN A 31 0.99 12.14 -2.60
C ASN A 31 -0.26 12.99 -2.88
N THR A 32 -1.06 12.56 -3.85
CA THR A 32 -2.36 13.18 -4.19
C THR A 32 -3.49 12.14 -4.11
N PRO A 33 -4.74 12.56 -3.84
CA PRO A 33 -5.88 11.64 -3.78
C PRO A 33 -6.06 10.80 -5.05
N GLU A 34 -5.81 11.40 -6.22
CA GLU A 34 -5.93 10.74 -7.52
C GLU A 34 -4.85 9.65 -7.68
N ALA A 35 -3.60 9.97 -7.30
CA ALA A 35 -2.49 9.04 -7.36
C ALA A 35 -2.64 7.88 -6.37
N ILE A 36 -3.25 8.10 -5.21
CA ILE A 36 -3.58 7.03 -4.25
C ILE A 36 -4.58 6.03 -4.85
N ALA A 37 -5.58 6.51 -5.61
CA ALA A 37 -6.52 5.63 -6.30
C ALA A 37 -5.81 4.79 -7.37
N TYR A 38 -4.89 5.39 -8.12
CA TYR A 38 -4.06 4.67 -9.09
C TYR A 38 -3.12 3.66 -8.44
N MET A 39 -2.53 4.00 -7.30
CA MET A 39 -1.69 3.10 -6.50
C MET A 39 -2.47 1.85 -6.10
N ALA A 40 -3.70 2.00 -5.60
CA ALA A 40 -4.53 0.86 -5.23
C ALA A 40 -4.87 -0.03 -6.44
N ASP A 41 -5.17 0.58 -7.59
CA ASP A 41 -5.43 -0.15 -8.84
C ASP A 41 -4.19 -0.89 -9.36
N TRP A 42 -3.04 -0.22 -9.35
CA TRP A 42 -1.75 -0.82 -9.67
C TRP A 42 -1.45 -2.01 -8.75
N SER A 43 -1.62 -1.88 -7.44
CA SER A 43 -1.35 -2.97 -6.51
C SER A 43 -2.22 -4.20 -6.77
N MET A 44 -3.50 -4.03 -7.15
CA MET A 44 -4.37 -5.13 -7.53
C MET A 44 -3.92 -5.79 -8.84
N LYS A 45 -3.58 -4.99 -9.85
CA LYS A 45 -3.10 -5.50 -11.15
C LYS A 45 -1.77 -6.24 -11.03
N SER A 46 -0.84 -5.68 -10.27
CA SER A 46 0.51 -6.22 -10.08
C SER A 46 0.51 -7.48 -9.20
N SER A 47 -0.38 -7.58 -8.22
CA SER A 47 -0.52 -8.78 -7.38
C SER A 47 -1.41 -9.87 -7.99
N GLY A 48 -2.31 -9.51 -8.90
CA GLY A 48 -3.37 -10.41 -9.41
C GLY A 48 -4.40 -10.77 -8.34
N LEU A 49 -4.48 -10.01 -7.25
CA LEU A 49 -5.34 -10.29 -6.09
C LEU A 49 -6.45 -9.24 -5.93
N GLY A 50 -7.57 -9.69 -5.37
CA GLY A 50 -8.65 -8.81 -4.93
C GLY A 50 -8.30 -8.04 -3.65
N LYS A 51 -8.98 -6.91 -3.43
CA LYS A 51 -8.79 -6.03 -2.26
C LYS A 51 -8.89 -6.75 -0.91
N ASP A 52 -9.67 -7.83 -0.84
CA ASP A 52 -9.88 -8.66 0.35
C ASP A 52 -8.65 -9.48 0.77
N LYS A 53 -7.65 -9.59 -0.12
CA LYS A 53 -6.41 -10.37 0.08
C LYS A 53 -5.16 -9.51 0.14
N LEU A 54 -5.32 -8.20 -0.03
CA LEU A 54 -4.25 -7.21 0.01
C LEU A 54 -4.24 -6.50 1.35
N LEU A 55 -3.05 -6.36 1.94
CA LEU A 55 -2.84 -5.53 3.11
C LEU A 55 -1.92 -4.37 2.74
N PHE A 56 -2.43 -3.15 2.82
CA PHE A 56 -1.63 -1.93 2.68
C PHE A 56 -1.08 -1.55 4.06
N ILE A 57 0.24 -1.37 4.13
CA ILE A 57 0.96 -0.98 5.35
C ILE A 57 1.72 0.30 5.05
N PHE A 58 1.45 1.36 5.81
CA PHE A 58 2.30 2.54 5.77
C PHE A 58 3.59 2.28 6.55
N GLU A 59 4.68 2.13 5.82
CA GLU A 59 6.04 1.96 6.32
C GLU A 59 6.64 3.34 6.55
N HIS A 60 6.14 4.03 7.57
CA HIS A 60 6.78 5.28 7.97
C HIS A 60 8.21 4.99 8.47
N THR A 61 9.22 5.46 7.74
CA THR A 61 10.50 5.79 8.36
C THR A 61 10.31 7.01 9.26
N VAL A 62 10.29 6.74 10.54
CA VAL A 62 10.89 7.58 11.57
C VAL A 62 11.38 6.54 12.59
N PRO A 63 12.42 6.73 13.41
CA PRO A 63 13.00 5.63 14.20
C PRO A 63 12.04 4.97 15.22
N CYS A 64 10.75 5.29 15.21
CA CYS A 64 9.70 4.64 15.97
C CYS A 64 8.60 4.09 15.05
N CYS A 65 8.46 2.77 15.09
CA CYS A 65 7.42 1.96 14.49
C CYS A 65 6.04 2.29 15.08
N TYR A 66 5.02 2.51 14.26
CA TYR A 66 3.62 2.26 14.64
C TYR A 66 2.85 1.68 13.45
N LEU A 67 2.49 0.41 13.59
CA LEU A 67 1.61 -0.36 12.73
C LEU A 67 0.23 0.32 12.69
N LEU A 68 -0.19 0.88 11.55
CA LEU A 68 -1.56 1.36 11.38
C LEU A 68 -2.40 0.32 10.64
N TRP A 69 -3.33 -0.31 11.37
CA TRP A 69 -4.30 -1.28 10.86
C TRP A 69 -5.55 -0.51 10.40
N ILE A 70 -5.73 -0.32 9.10
CA ILE A 70 -6.96 0.28 8.57
C ILE A 70 -7.94 -0.85 8.24
N THR A 71 -8.82 -1.15 9.20
CA THR A 71 -10.10 -1.79 8.91
C THR A 71 -10.98 -0.78 8.17
N ALA A 72 -11.32 -1.08 6.92
CA ALA A 72 -12.33 -0.35 6.17
C ALA A 72 -13.71 -0.47 6.85
N PRO A 73 -14.36 0.60 7.29
CA PRO A 73 -15.80 0.59 7.42
C PRO A 73 -16.41 0.90 6.05
N ARG A 74 -17.30 0.02 5.58
CA ARG A 74 -18.30 0.39 4.57
C ARG A 74 -19.02 1.65 5.06
N LEU A 75 -18.96 2.72 4.27
CA LEU A 75 -20.03 3.71 4.10
C LEU A 75 -19.84 4.36 2.72
#